data_AF-A0A9D1C3V1-F1
#
_entry.id   AF-A0A9D1C3V1-F1
#
_cell.length_a   1.000
_cell.length_b   1.000
_cell.length_c   1.000
_cell.angle_alpha   90.00
_cell.angle_beta   90.00
_cell.angle_gamma   90.00
#
_symmetry.space_group_name_H-M   'P 1'
#
loop_
_entity.id
_entity.type
_entity.pdbx_description
1 polymer ?
#
loop_
_entity_poly.entity_id
_entity_poly.type
_entity_poly.pdbx_seq_one_letter_code
_entity_poly.pdbx_strand_id
1 'polypeptide(L)' 'IKDDIRTNYGVIAQEVEKILPDLVHQTNGYKSVDYIQMIGILLAGVRELNCRINNLENR' A
#
# COMPACT_ATOMS: atom_id res chain seq x y z
N ILE A 1 0.81 -5.10 33.25
CA ILE A 1 0.51 -4.15 32.14
C ILE A 1 -0.39 -4.95 31.19
N LYS A 2 -1.64 -4.53 31.01
CA LYS A 2 -2.56 -5.22 30.08
C LYS A 2 -2.17 -4.76 28.67
N ASP A 3 -1.69 -5.67 27.84
CA ASP A 3 -1.48 -5.40 26.42
C ASP A 3 -2.82 -5.02 25.80
N ASP A 4 -2.92 -3.76 25.34
CA ASP A 4 -4.04 -3.29 24.53
C ASP A 4 -3.87 -3.91 23.14
N ILE A 5 -4.52 -5.05 22.91
CA ILE A 5 -4.50 -5.76 21.61
C ILE A 5 -5.31 -4.92 20.62
N ARG A 6 -4.67 -3.92 20.02
CA ARG A 6 -5.23 -3.17 18.90
C ARG A 6 -4.95 -3.91 17.60
N THR A 7 -6.02 -4.33 16.94
CA THR A 7 -5.93 -4.86 15.58
C THR A 7 -5.47 -3.74 14.65
N ASN A 8 -4.27 -3.89 14.08
CA ASN A 8 -3.75 -3.01 13.06
C ASN A 8 -3.96 -3.65 11.68
N TYR A 9 -4.43 -2.87 10.73
CA TYR A 9 -4.56 -3.29 9.33
C TYR A 9 -3.39 -2.72 8.54
N GLY A 10 -2.84 -3.51 7.63
CA GLY A 10 -1.68 -3.13 6.84
C GLY A 10 -1.31 -4.19 5.81
N VAL A 11 -0.08 -4.11 5.34
CA VAL A 11 0.49 -4.98 4.31
C VAL A 11 1.74 -5.68 4.81
N ILE A 12 2.07 -6.83 4.23
CA ILE A 12 3.30 -7.57 4.55
C ILE A 12 4.45 -6.98 3.72
N ALA A 13 5.49 -6.46 4.39
CA ALA A 13 6.60 -5.77 3.72
C ALA A 13 7.29 -6.66 2.66
N GLN A 14 7.43 -7.97 2.92
CA GLN A 14 8.03 -8.93 1.99
C GLN A 14 7.17 -9.18 0.74
N GLU A 15 5.85 -8.99 0.84
CA GLU A 15 4.95 -9.10 -0.31
C GLU A 15 4.98 -7.82 -1.13
N VAL A 16 4.98 -6.66 -0.46
CA VAL A 16 5.12 -5.35 -1.12
C VAL A 16 6.46 -5.27 -1.86
N GLU A 17 7.56 -5.70 -1.25
CA GLU A 17 8.89 -5.65 -1.84
C GLU A 17 8.99 -6.39 -3.20
N LYS A 18 8.24 -7.48 -3.37
CA LYS A 18 8.20 -8.23 -4.64
C LYS A 18 7.61 -7.44 -5.80
N ILE A 19 6.79 -6.44 -5.51
CA ILE A 19 6.02 -5.67 -6.50
C ILE A 19 6.52 -4.22 -6.58
N LEU A 20 6.81 -3.62 -5.43
CA LEU A 20 7.17 -2.22 -5.22
C LEU A 20 8.38 -2.16 -4.25
N PRO A 21 9.58 -2.60 -4.68
CA PRO A 21 10.76 -2.68 -3.82
C PRO A 21 11.16 -1.33 -3.21
N ASP A 22 10.95 -0.23 -3.94
CA ASP A 22 11.30 1.12 -3.50
C ASP A 22 10.48 1.62 -2.29
N LEU A 23 9.32 0.98 -2.03
CA LEU A 23 8.49 1.27 -0.86
C LEU A 23 8.95 0.55 0.40
N VAL A 24 9.97 -0.30 0.34
CA VAL A 24 10.40 -1.12 1.47
C VAL A 24 11.79 -0.70 1.92
N HIS A 25 11.90 -0.40 3.20
CA HIS A 25 13.16 -0.06 3.85
C HIS A 25 13.55 -1.15 4.83
N GLN A 26 14.85 -1.41 4.94
CA GLN A 26 15.39 -2.38 5.88
C GLN A 26 16.30 -1.68 6.90
N THR A 27 15.94 -1.79 8.17
CA THR A 27 16.70 -1.23 9.29
C THR A 27 16.83 -2.28 10.37
N ASN A 28 18.07 -2.56 10.82
CA ASN A 28 18.35 -3.53 11.87
C ASN A 28 17.74 -4.93 11.64
N GLY A 29 17.68 -5.38 10.37
CA GLY A 29 17.10 -6.67 9.99
C GLY A 29 15.57 -6.69 9.88
N TYR A 30 14.89 -5.59 10.18
CA TYR A 30 13.45 -5.46 10.02
C TYR A 30 13.10 -4.73 8.73
N LYS A 31 12.12 -5.25 7.99
CA LYS A 31 11.55 -4.59 6.82
C LYS A 31 10.33 -3.78 7.21
N SER A 32 10.23 -2.55 6.73
CA SER A 32 9.13 -1.63 6.94
C SER A 32 8.67 -1.02 5.62
N VAL A 33 7.37 -0.75 5.49
CA VAL A 33 6.78 -0.13 4.29
C VAL A 33 6.68 1.38 4.48
N ASP A 34 7.05 2.15 3.46
CA ASP A 34 6.78 3.58 3.35
C ASP A 34 5.31 3.80 2.96
N TYR A 35 4.48 3.93 4.00
CA TYR A 35 3.05 4.19 3.84
C TYR A 35 2.75 5.56 3.20
N ILE A 36 3.63 6.56 3.37
CA ILE A 36 3.42 7.90 2.82
C ILE A 36 3.52 7.84 1.29
N GLN A 37 4.55 7.19 0.77
CA GLN A 37 4.71 6.99 -0.67
C GLN A 37 3.62 6.06 -1.24
N MET A 38 3.22 5.01 -0.50
CA MET A 38 2.18 4.08 -0.92
C MET A 38 0.83 4.79 -1.19
N ILE A 39 0.48 5.82 -0.40
CA ILE A 39 -0.76 6.59 -0.60
C ILE A 39 -0.82 7.21 -1.99
N GLY A 40 0.30 7.76 -2.49
CA GLY A 40 0.34 8.37 -3.82
C GLY A 40 0.06 7.39 -4.96
N ILE A 41 0.65 6.18 -4.85
CA ILE A 41 0.45 5.10 -5.82
C ILE A 41 -1.01 4.62 -5.81
N LEU A 42 -1.58 4.41 -4.62
CA LEU A 42 -2.97 4.00 -4.46
C LEU A 42 -3.93 5.04 -5.05
N LEU A 43 -3.69 6.34 -4.79
CA LEU A 43 -4.50 7.42 -5.34
C LEU A 43 -4.46 7.44 -6.88
N ALA A 44 -3.27 7.25 -7.47
CA ALA A 44 -3.13 7.15 -8.92
C ALA A 44 -3.92 5.96 -9.47
N GLY A 45 -3.80 4.79 -8.84
CA GLY A 45 -4.54 3.57 -9.23
C GLY A 45 -6.06 3.75 -9.16
N VAL A 46 -6.58 4.37 -8.09
CA VAL A 46 -8.02 4.66 -7.98
C VAL A 46 -8.50 5.60 -9.08
N ARG A 47 -7.72 6.64 -9.41
CA ARG A 47 -8.05 7.57 -10.51
C ARG A 47 -8.09 6.87 -11.86
N GLU A 48 -7.11 5.99 -12.12
CA GLU A 48 -7.07 5.19 -13.36
C GLU A 48 -8.27 4.25 -13.46
N LEU A 49 -8.60 3.53 -12.37
CA LEU A 49 -9.76 2.65 -12.30
C LEU A 49 -11.07 3.41 -12.56
N ASN A 50 -11.26 4.58 -11.93
CA ASN A 50 -12.44 5.42 -12.15
C ASN A 50 -12.53 5.89 -13.60
N CYS A 51 -11.42 6.26 -14.24
CA CYS A 51 -11.42 6.62 -15.66
C CYS A 51 -11.82 5.44 -16.55
N ARG A 52 -11.33 4.23 -16.24
CA ARG A 52 -11.72 3.00 -16.96
C ARG A 52 -13.21 2.70 -16.79
N ILE A 53 -13.76 2.85 -15.59
CA ILE A 53 -15.20 2.67 -15.33
C ILE A 53 -16.01 3.69 -16.13
N ASN A 54 -15.69 4.98 -16.06
CA ASN A 54 -16.39 6.02 -16.82
C ASN A 54 -16.35 5.76 -18.33
N ASN A 55 -15.22 5.28 -18.85
CA ASN A 55 -15.10 4.95 -20.28
C ASN A 55 -15.93 3.72 -20.68
N LEU A 56 -16.21 2.80 -19.75
CA LEU A 56 -17.07 1.65 -19.98
C LEU A 56 -18.55 2.00 -19.87
N GLU A 57 -18.93 2.90 -18.95
CA GLU A 57 -20.31 3.34 -18.73
C GLU A 57 -20.82 4.29 -19.83
N ASN A 58 -19.92 5.05 -20.47
CA ASN A 58 -20.26 5.96 -21.57
C ASN A 58 -20.20 5.30 -22.96
N ARG A 59 -20.16 3.97 -23.02
CA ARG A 59 -20.35 3.18 -24.25
C ARG A 59 -21.80 2.75 -24.39
#